data_AF-A0A7Y4RFD1-F1
#
_entry.id   AF-A0A7Y4RFD1-F1
#
_cell.length_a   1.000
_cell.length_b   1.000
_cell.length_c   1.000
_cell.angle_alpha   90.00
_cell.angle_beta   90.00
_cell.angle_gamma   90.00
#
_symmetry.space_group_name_H-M   'P 1'
#
loop_
_entity.id
_entity.type
_entity.pdbx_description
1 polymer ?
#
loop_
_entity_poly.entity_id
_entity_poly.type
_entity_poly.pdbx_seq_one_letter_code
_entity_poly.pdbx_strand_id
1 'polypeptide(L)'
;MKQSILFSLVFLLISGCGAAPKAPDVEINIAEIPATPTALASSTPPPTETFAPSPSPIRTATTEAENVIFHDNFNGFLAEDWQWLNEDPANWSLQTVPGSLQINVGRGFVNLNNAANILLMPAPDSNFEIETRLTFNPGNRTHFAGLLLYESEKNFVQAGHAYCTPVNRCVGDGLYFEAYSEGDLLKEPYAAQKFNQDSVSLRLVYKDGVITFLSSPNGIVWYRISEGKVKLNILQVGLVTGQNLKVAAPVLFDYFQIKSLK
;
A
#
# COMPACT_ATOMS: atom_id res chain seq x y z
N MET A 1 -54.18 31.90 -42.14
CA MET A 1 -53.75 30.95 -43.20
C MET A 1 -52.47 31.46 -43.84
N LYS A 2 -51.32 30.88 -43.50
CA LYS A 2 -50.08 30.97 -44.29
C LYS A 2 -49.30 29.68 -44.05
N GLN A 3 -48.93 29.06 -45.17
CA GLN A 3 -48.51 27.68 -45.32
C GLN A 3 -47.08 27.43 -44.80
N SER A 4 -46.90 26.26 -44.20
CA SER A 4 -45.61 25.63 -43.90
C SER A 4 -44.97 25.08 -45.18
N ILE A 5 -43.67 25.33 -45.39
CA ILE A 5 -42.85 24.57 -46.33
C ILE A 5 -41.61 24.09 -45.58
N LEU A 6 -41.53 22.77 -45.44
CA LEU A 6 -40.51 21.97 -44.79
C LEU A 6 -39.41 21.66 -45.83
N PHE A 7 -38.16 22.05 -45.58
CA PHE A 7 -37.02 21.67 -46.43
C PHE A 7 -36.42 20.36 -45.90
N SER A 8 -36.79 19.23 -46.53
CA SER A 8 -36.11 17.93 -46.32
C SER A 8 -34.99 17.80 -47.35
N LEU A 9 -33.74 17.83 -46.87
CA LEU A 9 -32.56 17.48 -47.65
C LEU A 9 -32.49 15.96 -47.81
N VAL A 10 -32.65 15.47 -49.04
CA VAL A 10 -32.45 14.07 -49.41
C VAL A 10 -30.98 13.90 -49.81
N PHE A 11 -30.21 13.14 -49.03
CA PHE A 11 -28.85 12.71 -49.42
C PHE A 11 -28.94 11.42 -50.22
N LEU A 12 -28.53 11.50 -51.49
CA LEU A 12 -28.39 10.38 -52.42
C LEU A 12 -27.13 9.58 -52.05
N LEU A 13 -27.28 8.36 -51.53
CA LEU A 13 -26.16 7.43 -51.34
C LEU A 13 -25.91 6.70 -52.65
N ILE A 14 -24.77 7.00 -53.29
CA ILE A 14 -24.28 6.32 -54.48
C ILE A 14 -23.50 5.09 -54.00
N SER A 15 -24.03 3.90 -54.25
CA SER A 15 -23.35 2.62 -54.01
C SER A 15 -22.16 2.44 -54.96
N GLY A 16 -20.96 2.73 -54.47
CA GLY A 16 -19.70 2.32 -55.10
C GLY A 16 -19.34 0.91 -54.66
N CYS A 17 -19.51 -0.07 -55.56
CA CYS A 17 -19.06 -1.45 -55.37
C CYS A 17 -17.54 -1.50 -55.60
N GLY A 18 -16.75 -1.42 -54.53
CA GLY A 18 -15.31 -1.68 -54.57
C GLY A 18 -15.04 -3.17 -54.39
N ALA A 19 -14.49 -3.82 -55.41
CA ALA A 19 -14.08 -5.23 -55.36
C ALA A 19 -12.94 -5.41 -54.34
N ALA A 20 -13.10 -6.39 -53.44
CA ALA A 20 -12.06 -6.82 -52.51
C ALA A 20 -10.88 -7.47 -53.27
N PRO A 21 -9.62 -7.23 -52.87
CA PRO A 21 -8.48 -7.92 -53.45
C PRO A 21 -8.54 -9.42 -53.14
N LYS A 22 -8.43 -10.25 -54.19
CA LYS A 22 -8.28 -11.71 -54.08
C LYS A 22 -7.02 -12.05 -53.29
N ALA A 23 -7.16 -12.94 -52.31
CA ALA A 23 -6.04 -13.61 -51.67
C ALA A 23 -5.25 -14.44 -52.71
N PRO A 24 -3.92 -14.51 -52.63
CA PRO A 24 -3.14 -15.37 -53.50
C PRO A 24 -3.40 -16.85 -53.16
N ASP A 25 -3.65 -17.65 -54.19
CA ASP A 25 -3.71 -19.10 -54.12
C ASP A 25 -2.32 -19.64 -53.76
N VAL A 26 -2.21 -20.36 -52.64
CA VAL A 26 -1.00 -21.08 -52.25
C VAL A 26 -1.16 -22.54 -52.66
N GLU A 27 -0.43 -22.93 -53.69
CA GLU A 27 -0.35 -24.28 -54.21
C GLU A 27 0.46 -25.17 -53.25
N ILE A 28 -0.16 -26.22 -52.71
CA ILE A 28 0.49 -27.17 -51.79
C ILE A 28 1.28 -28.19 -52.61
N ASN A 29 2.60 -28.05 -52.61
CA ASN A 29 3.51 -29.05 -53.17
C ASN A 29 3.86 -30.08 -52.10
N ILE A 30 3.35 -31.31 -52.24
CA ILE A 30 3.68 -32.43 -51.35
C ILE A 30 4.97 -33.06 -51.86
N ALA A 31 6.10 -32.69 -51.25
CA ALA A 31 7.38 -33.36 -51.43
C ALA A 31 7.66 -34.31 -50.26
N GLU A 32 8.12 -35.51 -50.60
CA GLU A 32 8.47 -36.66 -49.75
C GLU A 32 9.31 -36.34 -48.51
N ILE A 33 9.06 -37.11 -47.44
CA ILE A 33 9.79 -37.08 -46.16
C ILE A 33 10.97 -38.07 -46.22
N PRO A 34 12.24 -37.64 -46.08
CA PRO A 34 13.30 -38.51 -45.60
C PRO A 34 13.43 -38.37 -44.08
N ALA A 35 13.41 -39.50 -43.40
CA ALA A 35 13.65 -39.60 -41.97
C ALA A 35 15.08 -39.17 -41.59
N THR A 36 15.20 -38.42 -40.49
CA THR A 36 16.17 -38.54 -39.36
C THR A 36 16.58 -37.15 -38.86
N PRO A 37 16.19 -36.73 -37.64
CA PRO A 37 16.76 -35.54 -37.03
C PRO A 37 18.10 -35.85 -36.34
N THR A 38 19.16 -35.26 -36.88
CA THR A 38 20.44 -35.04 -36.19
C THR A 38 20.22 -34.06 -35.03
N ALA A 39 20.65 -34.41 -33.82
CA ALA A 39 20.52 -33.59 -32.62
C ALA A 39 21.21 -32.22 -32.77
N LEU A 40 20.44 -31.13 -32.63
CA LEU A 40 20.99 -29.77 -32.52
C LEU A 40 21.41 -29.48 -31.07
N ALA A 41 22.56 -28.83 -30.94
CA ALA A 41 23.16 -28.43 -29.68
C ALA A 41 22.25 -27.52 -28.84
N SER A 42 22.20 -27.80 -27.54
CA SER A 42 21.48 -27.06 -26.50
C SER A 42 21.98 -25.62 -26.40
N SER A 43 21.09 -24.64 -26.53
CA SER A 43 21.37 -23.25 -26.20
C SER A 43 21.44 -23.09 -24.67
N THR A 44 22.47 -22.37 -24.21
CA THR A 44 22.68 -22.02 -22.81
C THR A 44 21.58 -21.05 -22.34
N PRO A 45 20.93 -21.27 -21.18
CA PRO A 45 19.96 -20.33 -20.65
C PRO A 45 20.64 -19.00 -20.22
N PRO A 46 19.92 -17.87 -20.27
CA PRO A 46 20.42 -16.59 -19.77
C PRO A 46 20.71 -16.66 -18.26
N PRO A 47 21.63 -15.84 -17.73
CA PRO A 47 21.98 -15.89 -16.32
C PRO A 47 20.77 -15.54 -15.46
N THR A 48 20.45 -16.43 -14.53
CA THR A 48 19.48 -16.21 -13.46
C THR A 48 19.81 -14.91 -12.73
N GLU A 49 18.90 -13.94 -12.73
CA GLU A 49 18.99 -12.80 -11.82
C GLU A 49 18.97 -13.35 -10.39
N THR A 50 20.12 -13.26 -9.72
CA THR A 50 20.25 -13.60 -8.31
C THR A 50 19.44 -12.58 -7.51
N PHE A 51 18.18 -12.90 -7.24
CA PHE A 51 17.38 -12.17 -6.26
C PHE A 51 18.14 -12.10 -4.94
N ALA A 52 18.27 -10.89 -4.39
CA ALA A 52 18.85 -10.66 -3.07
C ALA A 52 18.18 -11.57 -2.03
N PRO A 53 18.91 -12.06 -1.02
CA PRO A 53 18.35 -12.98 -0.03
C PRO A 53 17.18 -12.32 0.70
N SER A 54 16.06 -13.07 0.79
CA SER A 54 14.92 -12.73 1.64
C SER A 54 15.40 -12.49 3.08
N PRO A 55 14.96 -11.41 3.76
CA PRO A 55 15.41 -11.12 5.11
C PRO A 55 15.12 -12.30 6.04
N SER A 56 16.15 -12.71 6.79
CA SER A 56 16.03 -13.81 7.75
C SER A 56 15.00 -13.46 8.84
N PRO A 57 14.17 -14.43 9.29
CA PRO A 57 13.21 -14.19 10.36
C PRO A 57 13.95 -13.81 11.65
N ILE A 58 13.54 -12.71 12.28
CA ILE A 58 14.06 -12.33 13.60
C ILE A 58 13.10 -12.94 14.62
N ARG A 59 13.59 -13.87 15.43
CA ARG A 59 12.86 -14.31 16.63
C ARG A 59 13.00 -13.23 17.70
N THR A 60 12.03 -12.35 17.77
CA THR A 60 11.86 -11.49 18.94
C THR A 60 11.29 -12.36 20.06
N ALA A 61 12.01 -12.53 21.16
CA ALA A 61 11.48 -13.20 22.34
C ALA A 61 10.32 -12.37 22.90
N THR A 62 9.11 -12.91 22.80
CA THR A 62 7.89 -12.30 23.33
C THR A 62 7.86 -12.43 24.86
N THR A 63 8.41 -11.43 25.55
CA THR A 63 8.05 -11.16 26.96
C THR A 63 6.91 -10.16 26.94
N GLU A 64 5.69 -10.66 26.79
CA GLU A 64 4.50 -9.95 26.30
C GLU A 64 3.95 -8.83 27.20
N ALA A 65 4.41 -8.67 28.44
CA ALA A 65 3.76 -7.78 29.42
C ALA A 65 4.64 -6.72 30.09
N GLU A 66 5.98 -6.81 30.08
CA GLU A 66 6.77 -6.01 31.03
C GLU A 66 7.08 -4.56 30.61
N ASN A 67 6.75 -4.12 29.39
CA ASN A 67 7.00 -2.72 28.99
C ASN A 67 5.90 -2.09 28.12
N VAL A 68 4.68 -2.65 28.09
CA VAL A 68 3.54 -1.99 27.42
C VAL A 68 3.15 -0.77 28.25
N ILE A 69 3.28 0.43 27.66
CA ILE A 69 2.98 1.70 28.33
C ILE A 69 1.66 2.31 27.85
N PHE A 70 1.15 1.85 26.71
CA PHE A 70 -0.16 2.22 26.19
C PHE A 70 -0.73 1.05 25.39
N HIS A 71 -2.04 0.83 25.51
CA HIS A 71 -2.78 -0.15 24.73
C HIS A 71 -4.24 0.28 24.57
N ASP A 72 -4.73 0.29 23.34
CA ASP A 72 -6.14 0.52 23.01
C ASP A 72 -6.64 -0.64 22.13
N ASN A 73 -7.71 -1.31 22.57
CA ASN A 73 -8.38 -2.40 21.84
C ASN A 73 -9.58 -1.89 21.03
N PHE A 74 -9.85 -0.59 21.03
CA PHE A 74 -10.96 0.01 20.30
C PHE A 74 -12.33 -0.58 20.64
N ASN A 75 -12.54 -0.91 21.93
CA ASN A 75 -13.75 -1.54 22.45
C ASN A 75 -14.88 -0.52 22.68
N GLY A 76 -15.33 0.13 21.60
CA GLY A 76 -16.48 1.03 21.59
C GLY A 76 -16.21 2.49 21.97
N PHE A 77 -15.00 2.80 22.46
CA PHE A 77 -14.52 4.16 22.70
C PHE A 77 -13.02 4.27 22.38
N LEU A 78 -12.55 5.49 22.12
CA LEU A 78 -11.12 5.81 22.03
C LEU A 78 -10.60 6.18 23.43
N ALA A 79 -9.36 5.81 23.74
CA ALA A 79 -8.66 6.36 24.91
C ALA A 79 -8.58 7.91 24.87
N GLU A 80 -8.53 8.55 26.04
CA GLU A 80 -8.60 10.01 26.19
C GLU A 80 -7.42 10.76 25.55
N ASP A 81 -6.25 10.14 25.45
CA ASP A 81 -5.02 10.75 24.91
C ASP A 81 -4.99 10.86 23.38
N TRP A 82 -5.96 10.24 22.70
CA TRP A 82 -6.05 10.30 21.24
C TRP A 82 -6.45 11.69 20.75
N GLN A 83 -5.83 12.09 19.65
CA GLN A 83 -6.10 13.33 18.94
C GLN A 83 -6.28 13.04 17.45
N TRP A 84 -7.33 13.60 16.87
CA TRP A 84 -7.53 13.55 15.44
C TRP A 84 -6.84 14.72 14.74
N LEU A 85 -6.10 14.41 13.68
CA LEU A 85 -5.68 15.36 12.68
C LEU A 85 -6.60 15.22 11.45
N ASN A 86 -7.20 16.33 11.04
CA ASN A 86 -8.18 16.41 9.95
C ASN A 86 -9.35 15.43 10.12
N GLU A 87 -10.04 15.49 11.26
CA GLU A 87 -11.16 14.60 11.56
C GLU A 87 -12.33 14.79 10.58
N ASP A 88 -12.84 13.67 10.10
CA ASP A 88 -14.15 13.52 9.48
C ASP A 88 -14.92 12.40 10.20
N PRO A 89 -15.78 12.77 11.18
CA PRO A 89 -16.54 11.81 11.99
C PRO A 89 -17.49 10.92 11.19
N ALA A 90 -17.82 11.27 9.95
CA ALA A 90 -18.66 10.43 9.09
C ALA A 90 -17.88 9.25 8.49
N ASN A 91 -16.54 9.24 8.61
CA ASN A 91 -15.66 8.29 7.94
C ASN A 91 -14.83 7.43 8.89
N TRP A 92 -15.19 7.36 10.18
CA TRP A 92 -14.67 6.38 11.12
C TRP A 92 -15.76 5.86 12.05
N SER A 93 -15.58 4.68 12.63
CA SER A 93 -16.55 4.06 13.54
C SER A 93 -15.90 3.01 14.45
N LEU A 94 -16.36 2.94 15.69
CA LEU A 94 -16.04 1.88 16.66
C LEU A 94 -17.18 0.87 16.83
N GLN A 95 -18.29 1.07 16.11
CA GLN A 95 -19.52 0.29 16.28
C GLN A 95 -19.85 -0.57 15.05
N THR A 96 -19.36 -0.18 13.87
CA THR A 96 -19.61 -0.92 12.63
C THR A 96 -19.02 -2.32 12.69
N VAL A 97 -17.82 -2.44 13.27
CA VAL A 97 -17.17 -3.71 13.60
C VAL A 97 -16.74 -3.63 15.07
N PRO A 98 -17.52 -4.21 16.01
CA PRO A 98 -17.17 -4.18 17.42
C PRO A 98 -15.80 -4.81 17.69
N GLY A 99 -14.97 -4.13 18.49
CA GLY A 99 -13.59 -4.55 18.79
C GLY A 99 -12.55 -4.10 17.76
N SER A 100 -12.91 -3.19 16.85
CA SER A 100 -11.98 -2.57 15.91
C SER A 100 -12.34 -1.09 15.70
N LEU A 101 -11.31 -0.29 15.44
CA LEU A 101 -11.49 1.03 14.83
C LEU A 101 -11.58 0.84 13.32
N GLN A 102 -12.75 1.10 12.75
CA GLN A 102 -12.91 1.20 11.31
C GLN A 102 -12.63 2.63 10.85
N ILE A 103 -11.80 2.79 9.83
CA ILE A 103 -11.62 4.06 9.09
C ILE A 103 -11.87 3.80 7.61
N ASN A 104 -12.71 4.60 6.97
CA ASN A 104 -12.86 4.58 5.53
C ASN A 104 -11.72 5.39 4.90
N VAL A 105 -10.83 4.73 4.17
CA VAL A 105 -9.63 5.36 3.58
C VAL A 105 -10.04 6.53 2.67
N GLY A 106 -9.71 7.72 3.15
CA GLY A 106 -10.05 9.00 2.54
C GLY A 106 -9.03 9.49 1.50
N ARG A 107 -9.36 10.60 0.84
CA ARG A 107 -8.42 11.28 -0.07
C ARG A 107 -7.33 11.97 0.73
N GLY A 108 -6.25 12.33 0.03
CA GLY A 108 -5.19 13.17 0.57
C GLY A 108 -3.92 12.42 0.95
N PHE A 109 -2.92 13.20 1.34
CA PHE A 109 -1.58 12.75 1.68
C PHE A 109 -1.14 13.49 2.95
N VAL A 110 -0.37 12.81 3.79
CA VAL A 110 0.21 13.41 4.99
C VAL A 110 1.07 14.61 4.58
N ASN A 111 1.90 14.48 3.54
CA ASN A 111 2.81 15.54 3.11
C ASN A 111 2.16 16.78 2.48
N LEU A 112 0.86 16.72 2.19
CA LEU A 112 0.07 17.83 1.71
C LEU A 112 -0.91 18.35 2.76
N ASN A 113 -0.80 17.85 4.00
CA ASN A 113 -1.68 18.15 5.13
C ASN A 113 -3.18 18.07 4.79
N ASN A 114 -3.56 17.07 4.00
CA ASN A 114 -4.95 16.90 3.56
C ASN A 114 -5.45 15.45 3.61
N ALA A 115 -4.66 14.54 4.19
CA ALA A 115 -5.15 13.23 4.60
C ALA A 115 -6.08 13.40 5.81
N ALA A 116 -7.26 12.79 5.73
CA ALA A 116 -8.28 12.81 6.78
C ALA A 116 -8.11 11.64 7.76
N ASN A 117 -8.65 11.78 8.97
CA ASN A 117 -8.72 10.72 9.98
C ASN A 117 -7.35 10.10 10.30
N ILE A 118 -6.35 10.95 10.56
CA ILE A 118 -5.09 10.53 11.17
C ILE A 118 -5.28 10.59 12.68
N LEU A 119 -5.04 9.47 13.37
CA LEU A 119 -5.22 9.34 14.80
C LEU A 119 -3.85 9.32 15.48
N LEU A 120 -3.59 10.29 16.35
CA LEU A 120 -2.27 10.55 16.93
C LEU A 120 -2.33 10.67 18.45
N MET A 121 -1.25 10.29 19.11
CA MET A 121 -1.02 10.54 20.53
C MET A 121 0.43 10.95 20.76
N PRO A 122 0.79 11.56 21.91
CA PRO A 122 2.17 11.93 22.22
C PRO A 122 3.13 10.74 22.11
N ALA A 123 4.31 10.97 21.52
CA ALA A 123 5.36 9.97 21.45
C ALA A 123 6.09 9.84 22.80
N PRO A 124 6.63 8.65 23.14
CA PRO A 124 7.53 8.52 24.27
C PRO A 124 8.85 9.26 24.06
N ASP A 125 9.41 9.84 25.13
CA ASP A 125 10.71 10.52 25.10
C ASP A 125 11.93 9.55 25.03
N SER A 126 11.69 8.24 25.13
CA SER A 126 12.72 7.19 25.16
C SER A 126 12.71 6.34 23.89
N ASN A 127 13.56 5.31 23.84
CA ASN A 127 13.40 4.23 22.84
C ASN A 127 12.02 3.58 23.01
N PHE A 128 11.33 3.28 21.91
CA PHE A 128 9.99 2.71 21.93
C PHE A 128 9.69 1.85 20.69
N GLU A 129 8.64 1.04 20.78
CA GLU A 129 7.98 0.46 19.62
C GLU A 129 6.50 0.81 19.62
N ILE A 130 5.93 1.03 18.43
CA ILE A 130 4.48 1.10 18.22
C ILE A 130 4.05 -0.07 17.33
N GLU A 131 2.87 -0.61 17.61
CA GLU A 131 2.34 -1.77 16.90
C GLU A 131 0.83 -1.68 16.74
N THR A 132 0.36 -2.23 15.63
CA THR A 132 -1.07 -2.44 15.36
C THR A 132 -1.23 -3.72 14.57
N ARG A 133 -2.44 -4.30 14.60
CA ARG A 133 -2.90 -5.23 13.59
C ARG A 133 -4.00 -4.58 12.78
N LEU A 134 -3.85 -4.63 11.45
CA LEU A 134 -4.84 -4.11 10.53
C LEU A 134 -5.38 -5.20 9.62
N THR A 135 -6.63 -5.02 9.20
CA THR A 135 -7.27 -5.77 8.11
C THR A 135 -7.71 -4.78 7.03
N PHE A 136 -7.13 -4.89 5.84
CA PHE A 136 -7.25 -3.93 4.78
C PHE A 136 -7.03 -4.57 3.40
N ASN A 137 -7.92 -4.26 2.45
CA ASN A 137 -7.74 -4.62 1.06
C ASN A 137 -7.68 -3.33 0.22
N PRO A 138 -6.49 -2.90 -0.24
CA PRO A 138 -6.35 -1.69 -1.05
C PRO A 138 -6.89 -1.89 -2.49
N GLY A 139 -7.19 -3.13 -2.90
CA GLY A 139 -7.58 -3.49 -4.24
C GLY A 139 -6.51 -3.09 -5.26
N ASN A 140 -6.91 -2.36 -6.30
CA ASN A 140 -6.00 -1.78 -7.29
C ASN A 140 -5.99 -0.24 -7.24
N ARG A 141 -6.25 0.33 -6.07
CA ARG A 141 -6.41 1.77 -5.85
C ARG A 141 -5.20 2.31 -5.13
N THR A 142 -4.85 3.56 -5.37
CA THR A 142 -3.82 4.25 -4.58
C THR A 142 -4.36 4.55 -3.19
N HIS A 143 -4.30 3.58 -2.30
CA HIS A 143 -4.75 3.62 -0.91
C HIS A 143 -3.61 3.20 0.02
N PHE A 144 -3.57 3.78 1.22
CA PHE A 144 -2.60 3.47 2.27
C PHE A 144 -3.28 3.38 3.64
N ALA A 145 -2.87 2.41 4.44
CA ALA A 145 -3.20 2.35 5.86
C ALA A 145 -2.03 1.74 6.66
N GLY A 146 -1.73 2.32 7.84
CA GLY A 146 -0.63 1.82 8.67
C GLY A 146 -0.31 2.68 9.88
N LEU A 147 0.96 2.62 10.28
CA LEU A 147 1.53 3.32 11.42
C LEU A 147 2.22 4.62 10.98
N LEU A 148 2.25 5.61 11.88
CA LEU A 148 2.85 6.92 11.66
C LEU A 148 3.74 7.33 12.84
N LEU A 149 4.94 7.84 12.53
CA LEU A 149 5.80 8.64 13.40
C LEU A 149 5.77 10.07 12.87
N TYR A 150 5.30 11.03 13.66
CA TYR A 150 4.90 12.35 13.19
C TYR A 150 5.63 13.46 13.93
N GLU A 151 6.21 14.39 13.16
CA GLU A 151 6.68 15.69 13.64
C GLU A 151 5.84 16.81 12.99
N SER A 152 5.66 16.76 11.67
CA SER A 152 4.85 17.68 10.88
C SER A 152 4.42 17.04 9.56
N GLU A 153 3.63 17.75 8.75
CA GLU A 153 3.35 17.33 7.38
C GLU A 153 4.61 17.20 6.52
N LYS A 154 5.72 17.87 6.87
CA LYS A 154 6.96 17.82 6.09
C LYS A 154 7.98 16.82 6.61
N ASN A 155 7.84 16.40 7.86
CA ASN A 155 8.76 15.51 8.56
C ASN A 155 7.94 14.40 9.24
N PHE A 156 7.93 13.21 8.64
CA PHE A 156 7.22 12.05 9.20
C PHE A 156 7.75 10.74 8.60
N VAL A 157 7.44 9.63 9.25
CA VAL A 157 7.63 8.28 8.71
C VAL A 157 6.29 7.57 8.75
N GLN A 158 5.87 7.01 7.62
CA GLN A 158 4.70 6.13 7.56
C GLN A 158 5.10 4.74 7.08
N ALA A 159 4.51 3.71 7.67
CA ALA A 159 4.75 2.33 7.28
C ALA A 159 3.46 1.51 7.36
N GLY A 160 3.09 0.88 6.25
CA GLY A 160 1.72 0.40 6.07
C GLY A 160 1.52 -0.56 4.91
N HIS A 161 0.30 -1.06 4.81
CA HIS A 161 -0.19 -1.79 3.65
C HIS A 161 -0.81 -0.79 2.67
N ALA A 162 -0.39 -0.86 1.41
CA ALA A 162 -0.86 0.03 0.37
C ALA A 162 -0.90 -0.66 -0.98
N TYR A 163 -1.57 -0.02 -1.93
CA TYR A 163 -1.41 -0.33 -3.34
C TYR A 163 -0.86 0.87 -4.10
N CYS A 164 0.21 0.68 -4.86
CA CYS A 164 0.81 1.72 -5.68
C CYS A 164 0.87 1.32 -7.16
N THR A 165 0.73 2.32 -8.03
CA THR A 165 0.83 2.20 -9.49
C THR A 165 1.57 3.41 -10.07
N PRO A 166 2.35 3.26 -11.17
CA PRO A 166 2.58 2.03 -11.93
C PRO A 166 3.55 1.05 -11.24
N VAL A 167 3.29 -0.25 -11.37
CA VAL A 167 4.07 -1.34 -10.75
C VAL A 167 5.51 -1.48 -11.28
N ASN A 168 5.94 -0.62 -12.21
CA ASN A 168 7.34 -0.52 -12.62
C ASN A 168 8.14 0.46 -11.75
N ARG A 169 7.47 1.21 -10.86
CA ARG A 169 8.11 2.09 -9.86
C ARG A 169 7.83 1.66 -8.42
N CYS A 170 6.92 0.71 -8.22
CA CYS A 170 6.51 0.17 -6.94
C CYS A 170 5.98 -1.26 -7.11
N VAL A 171 5.63 -1.96 -6.03
CA VAL A 171 5.33 -3.40 -6.10
C VAL A 171 3.85 -3.76 -6.34
N GLY A 172 2.96 -2.79 -6.49
CA GLY A 172 1.52 -3.01 -6.55
C GLY A 172 0.94 -3.11 -5.14
N ASP A 173 0.27 -4.21 -4.85
CA ASP A 173 -0.18 -4.54 -3.49
C ASP A 173 1.01 -4.94 -2.62
N GLY A 174 1.22 -4.22 -1.52
CA GLY A 174 2.47 -4.34 -0.78
C GLY A 174 2.53 -3.64 0.57
N LEU A 175 3.61 -3.95 1.30
CA LEU A 175 4.03 -3.21 2.47
C LEU A 175 5.03 -2.13 2.03
N TYR A 176 4.78 -0.91 2.48
CA TYR A 176 5.55 0.27 2.11
C TYR A 176 6.10 0.95 3.37
N PHE A 177 7.33 1.43 3.26
CA PHE A 177 7.96 2.32 4.22
C PHE A 177 8.38 3.60 3.51
N GLU A 178 7.87 4.72 3.99
CA GLU A 178 8.13 6.04 3.41
C GLU A 178 8.54 7.00 4.53
N ALA A 179 9.68 7.67 4.34
CA ALA A 179 10.17 8.70 5.23
C ALA A 179 10.21 10.03 4.47
N TYR A 180 9.68 11.08 5.07
CA TYR A 180 9.71 12.44 4.53
C TYR A 180 10.59 13.33 5.40
N SER A 181 11.40 14.15 4.75
CA SER A 181 12.22 15.18 5.39
C SER A 181 12.10 16.46 4.58
N GLU A 182 11.79 17.57 5.24
CA GLU A 182 11.62 18.89 4.62
C GLU A 182 10.61 18.89 3.46
N GLY A 183 9.66 17.95 3.47
CA GLY A 183 8.62 17.77 2.46
C GLY A 183 8.98 16.80 1.32
N ASP A 184 10.23 16.33 1.26
CA ASP A 184 10.70 15.41 0.22
C ASP A 184 10.72 13.96 0.72
N LEU A 185 10.29 13.04 -0.16
CA LEU A 185 10.42 11.61 0.08
C LEU A 185 11.90 11.21 0.06
N LEU A 186 12.37 10.61 1.14
CA LEU A 186 13.72 10.06 1.23
C LEU A 186 13.84 8.80 0.38
N LYS A 187 15.00 8.66 -0.28
CA LYS A 187 15.35 7.44 -1.02
C LYS A 187 15.72 6.28 -0.09
N GLU A 188 16.25 6.60 1.09
CA GLU A 188 16.64 5.63 2.11
C GLU A 188 16.19 6.13 3.49
N PRO A 189 15.60 5.28 4.33
CA PRO A 189 15.39 3.83 4.14
C PRO A 189 14.03 3.51 3.50
N TYR A 190 13.85 3.72 2.20
CA TYR A 190 12.61 3.36 1.49
C TYR A 190 12.50 1.84 1.34
N ALA A 191 11.30 1.29 1.50
CA ALA A 191 11.05 -0.11 1.19
C ALA A 191 9.68 -0.31 0.57
N ALA A 192 9.62 -1.26 -0.36
CA ALA A 192 8.38 -1.76 -0.95
C ALA A 192 8.51 -3.28 -1.13
N GLN A 193 7.66 -4.04 -0.44
CA GLN A 193 7.66 -5.50 -0.49
C GLN A 193 6.28 -6.00 -0.88
N LYS A 194 6.20 -6.92 -1.85
CA LYS A 194 4.93 -7.54 -2.24
C LYS A 194 4.25 -8.18 -1.04
N PHE A 195 2.96 -7.94 -0.93
CA PHE A 195 2.12 -8.47 0.12
C PHE A 195 0.71 -8.64 -0.44
N ASN A 196 0.10 -9.80 -0.22
CA ASN A 196 -1.14 -10.20 -0.89
C ASN A 196 -2.14 -10.84 0.09
N GLN A 197 -2.09 -10.43 1.35
CA GLN A 197 -3.03 -10.85 2.38
C GLN A 197 -3.76 -9.61 2.90
N ASP A 198 -4.98 -9.79 3.39
CA ASP A 198 -5.76 -8.67 3.90
C ASP A 198 -5.36 -8.29 5.34
N SER A 199 -4.79 -9.21 6.14
CA SER A 199 -4.48 -8.96 7.54
C SER A 199 -2.98 -9.03 7.82
N VAL A 200 -2.47 -8.05 8.58
CA VAL A 200 -1.06 -7.97 8.96
C VAL A 200 -0.89 -7.23 10.28
N SER A 201 0.02 -7.72 11.13
CA SER A 201 0.54 -6.95 12.26
C SER A 201 1.75 -6.15 11.80
N LEU A 202 1.77 -4.86 12.11
CA LEU A 202 2.83 -3.92 11.74
C LEU A 202 3.50 -3.40 12.99
N ARG A 203 4.80 -3.14 12.91
CA ARG A 203 5.56 -2.54 14.01
C ARG A 203 6.60 -1.56 13.50
N LEU A 204 6.64 -0.38 14.12
CA LEU A 204 7.75 0.57 14.00
C LEU A 204 8.51 0.61 15.31
N VAL A 205 9.81 0.33 15.25
CA VAL A 205 10.73 0.40 16.38
C VAL A 205 11.61 1.62 16.22
N TYR A 206 11.64 2.50 17.21
CA TYR A 206 12.58 3.60 17.31
C TYR A 206 13.60 3.31 18.42
N LYS A 207 14.85 3.10 18.04
CA LYS A 207 15.94 2.82 18.98
C LYS A 207 17.22 3.53 18.57
N ASP A 208 17.73 4.41 19.44
CA ASP A 208 19.01 5.10 19.29
C ASP A 208 19.15 5.83 17.93
N GLY A 209 18.06 6.47 17.48
CA GLY A 209 17.98 7.20 16.22
C GLY A 209 17.79 6.33 14.97
N VAL A 210 17.59 5.03 15.13
CA VAL A 210 17.28 4.07 14.05
C VAL A 210 15.80 3.72 14.10
N ILE A 211 15.15 3.76 12.94
CA ILE A 211 13.77 3.31 12.76
C ILE A 211 13.79 1.99 12.01
N THR A 212 13.15 0.97 12.56
CA THR A 212 13.00 -0.35 11.95
C THR A 212 11.52 -0.65 11.73
N PHE A 213 11.16 -1.04 10.50
CA PHE A 213 9.82 -1.50 10.16
C PHE A 213 9.77 -3.02 10.07
N LEU A 214 8.86 -3.61 10.83
CA LEU A 214 8.61 -5.04 10.85
C LEU A 214 7.15 -5.35 10.52
N SER A 215 6.93 -6.52 9.93
CA SER A 215 5.60 -7.09 9.75
C SER A 215 5.52 -8.51 10.26
N SER A 216 4.31 -8.92 10.62
CA SER A 216 4.02 -10.28 11.04
C SER A 216 2.63 -10.71 10.55
N PRO A 217 2.49 -11.90 9.93
CA PRO A 217 1.18 -12.43 9.56
C PRO A 217 0.38 -12.92 10.78
N ASN A 218 1.03 -13.17 11.92
CA ASN A 218 0.40 -13.81 13.09
C ASN A 218 0.71 -13.13 14.43
N GLY A 219 1.45 -12.02 14.43
CA GLY A 219 1.90 -11.32 15.65
C GLY A 219 3.03 -12.05 16.41
N ILE A 220 3.43 -13.26 15.99
CA ILE A 220 4.42 -14.10 16.69
C ILE A 220 5.78 -14.04 15.99
N VAL A 221 5.82 -14.30 14.69
CA VAL A 221 7.06 -14.27 13.90
C VAL A 221 7.14 -12.97 13.13
N TRP A 222 8.20 -12.20 13.38
CA TRP A 222 8.38 -10.87 12.80
C TRP A 222 9.47 -10.87 11.74
N TYR A 223 9.17 -10.21 10.62
CA TYR A 223 10.07 -10.05 9.48
C TYR A 223 10.39 -8.57 9.33
N ARG A 224 11.69 -8.25 9.27
CA ARG A 224 12.14 -6.88 9.04
C ARG A 224 12.00 -6.52 7.55
N ILE A 225 11.34 -5.40 7.29
CA ILE A 225 11.06 -4.88 5.94
C ILE A 225 12.02 -3.74 5.59
N SER A 226 12.25 -2.81 6.53
CA SER A 226 13.15 -1.67 6.37
C SER A 226 13.85 -1.33 7.68
N GLU A 227 15.00 -0.68 7.59
CA GLU A 227 15.78 -0.16 8.72
C GLU A 227 16.69 0.98 8.28
N GLY A 228 16.72 2.06 9.05
CA GLY A 228 17.68 3.13 8.80
C GLY A 228 17.51 4.33 9.72
N LYS A 229 18.42 5.30 9.57
CA LYS A 229 18.36 6.56 10.30
C LYS A 229 17.52 7.58 9.54
N VAL A 230 16.62 8.24 10.25
CA VAL A 230 15.83 9.37 9.74
C VAL A 230 16.02 10.53 10.71
N LYS A 231 16.34 11.72 10.20
CA LYS A 231 16.39 12.94 11.03
C LYS A 231 14.93 13.37 11.29
N LEU A 232 14.39 12.96 12.42
CA LEU A 232 13.00 13.20 12.80
C LEU A 232 12.91 13.46 14.31
N ASN A 233 12.25 14.55 14.70
CA ASN A 233 11.87 14.80 16.08
C ASN A 233 10.46 14.24 16.31
N ILE A 234 10.35 12.99 16.74
CA ILE A 234 9.06 12.30 16.83
C ILE A 234 8.23 12.91 17.96
N LEU A 235 7.26 13.75 17.62
CA LEU A 235 6.37 14.41 18.59
C LEU A 235 5.15 13.55 18.90
N GLN A 236 4.63 12.86 17.87
CA GLN A 236 3.43 12.05 17.97
C GLN A 236 3.61 10.72 17.23
N VAL A 237 2.83 9.73 17.65
CA VAL A 237 2.75 8.41 17.02
C VAL A 237 1.28 8.01 16.85
N GLY A 238 0.99 7.14 15.90
CA GLY A 238 -0.37 6.63 15.78
C GLY A 238 -0.69 5.91 14.48
N LEU A 239 -1.95 6.03 14.08
CA LEU A 239 -2.54 5.39 12.92
C LEU A 239 -2.76 6.40 11.81
N VAL A 240 -2.44 5.99 10.58
CA VAL A 240 -2.63 6.81 9.39
C VAL A 240 -3.42 6.04 8.35
N THR A 241 -4.35 6.75 7.71
CA THR A 241 -4.95 6.33 6.46
C THR A 241 -4.85 7.48 5.48
N GLY A 242 -4.91 7.16 4.20
CA GLY A 242 -4.92 8.18 3.18
C GLY A 242 -4.67 7.58 1.81
N GLN A 243 -4.41 8.47 0.86
CA GLN A 243 -4.38 8.18 -0.55
C GLN A 243 -5.76 7.67 -0.98
N ASN A 244 -6.51 8.48 -1.73
CA ASN A 244 -7.67 7.98 -2.46
C ASN A 244 -8.02 8.89 -3.61
N LEU A 245 -8.06 8.32 -4.81
CA LEU A 245 -8.33 9.05 -6.03
C LEU A 245 -9.74 8.84 -6.57
N LYS A 246 -10.51 7.84 -6.08
CA LYS A 246 -11.83 7.51 -6.67
C LYS A 246 -12.90 6.90 -5.75
N VAL A 247 -12.59 5.96 -4.84
CA VAL A 247 -13.60 5.23 -4.02
C VAL A 247 -12.99 4.80 -2.70
N ALA A 248 -13.70 4.99 -1.58
CA ALA A 248 -13.28 4.59 -0.24
C ALA A 248 -13.15 3.06 -0.10
N ALA A 249 -12.21 2.62 0.73
CA ALA A 249 -12.10 1.24 1.20
C ALA A 249 -11.98 1.27 2.73
N PRO A 250 -12.70 0.41 3.46
CA PRO A 250 -12.56 0.35 4.91
C PRO A 250 -11.23 -0.32 5.27
N VAL A 251 -10.54 0.22 6.27
CA VAL A 251 -9.51 -0.48 7.05
C VAL A 251 -10.04 -0.67 8.46
N LEU A 252 -9.76 -1.85 9.03
CA LEU A 252 -9.99 -2.16 10.43
C LEU A 252 -8.66 -2.20 11.15
N PHE A 253 -8.54 -1.48 12.25
CA PHE A 253 -7.45 -1.60 13.20
C PHE A 253 -7.97 -2.34 14.44
N ASP A 254 -7.37 -3.48 14.77
CA ASP A 254 -7.81 -4.32 15.89
C ASP A 254 -7.34 -3.75 17.23
N TYR A 255 -6.15 -3.15 17.25
CA TYR A 255 -5.59 -2.49 18.43
C TYR A 255 -4.49 -1.51 18.03
N PHE A 256 -4.09 -0.67 18.96
CA PHE A 256 -2.82 0.05 18.91
C PHE A 256 -2.11 -0.08 20.26
N GLN A 257 -0.80 -0.30 20.23
CA GLN A 257 0.01 -0.39 21.45
C GLN A 257 1.32 0.36 21.31
N ILE A 258 1.83 0.82 22.45
CA ILE A 258 3.19 1.37 22.59
C ILE A 258 3.92 0.57 23.67
N LYS A 259 5.15 0.14 23.37
CA LYS A 259 6.06 -0.38 24.38
C LYS A 259 7.29 0.48 24.53
N SER A 260 7.72 0.70 25.77
CA SER A 260 9.02 1.29 26.07
C SER A 260 10.12 0.25 25.84
N LEU A 261 11.26 0.68 25.31
CA LEU A 261 12.44 -0.14 25.11
C LEU A 261 13.58 0.35 26.01
N LYS A 262 14.20 -0.60 26.70
CA LYS A 262 15.42 -0.37 27.48
C LYS A 262 16.67 -0.40 26.58
#